data_AF-A0A931TNT5-F1
#
_entry.id   AF-A0A931TNT5-F1
#
_cell.length_a   1.000
_cell.length_b   1.000
_cell.length_c   1.000
_cell.angle_alpha   90.00
_cell.angle_beta   90.00
_cell.angle_gamma   90.00
#
_symmetry.space_group_name_H-M   'P 1'
#
loop_
_entity.id
_entity.type
_entity.pdbx_description
1 polymer ?
#
loop_
_entity_poly.entity_id
_entity_poly.type
_entity_poly.pdbx_seq_one_letter_code
_entity_poly.pdbx_strand_id
1 'polypeptide(L)'
;MEKLITRLKYYGIGFAIGLVFVFIFFQNRGCSWLPSNRVKNTILDKTLVISEKEEKIFNEKNISKKQIVSFLEKGTVHFNESKKEGFLKIYVLSIEKQKLYFLLPKDSYIAEVQFPSKSIKDTRLTESGFGKALHFPNEKHLLFADSSAFKTCKEKNIYLNDVGRILDKMKNSGKINFEKSKHYASPKATINWVFKDNNDSIEVNTYWYKNKINIFSVTGQKFKDCE
;
A
#
# COMPACT_ATOMS: atom_id res chain seq x y z
N MET A 1 -31.26 34.00 -42.33
CA MET A 1 -30.75 34.02 -40.93
C MET A 1 -31.68 33.33 -39.95
N GLU A 2 -32.99 33.58 -39.98
CA GLU A 2 -33.95 33.04 -39.01
C GLU A 2 -33.96 31.51 -38.91
N LYS A 3 -33.91 30.80 -40.04
CA LYS A 3 -33.93 29.33 -40.09
C LYS A 3 -32.75 28.69 -39.33
N LEU A 4 -31.58 29.32 -39.36
CA LEU A 4 -30.38 28.89 -38.64
C LEU A 4 -30.53 29.10 -37.12
N ILE A 5 -31.13 30.21 -36.71
CA ILE A 5 -31.37 30.53 -35.29
C ILE A 5 -32.37 29.54 -34.67
N THR A 6 -33.44 29.19 -35.37
CA THR A 6 -34.38 28.15 -34.91
C THR A 6 -33.69 26.80 -34.72
N ARG A 7 -32.84 26.38 -35.67
CA ARG A 7 -32.09 25.12 -35.55
C ARG A 7 -31.14 25.14 -34.35
N LEU A 8 -30.42 26.25 -34.16
CA LEU A 8 -29.52 26.41 -33.01
C LEU A 8 -30.26 26.36 -31.67
N LYS A 9 -31.49 26.89 -31.59
CA LYS A 9 -32.36 26.78 -30.41
C LYS A 9 -32.73 25.32 -30.10
N TYR A 10 -33.17 24.55 -31.09
CA TYR A 10 -33.54 23.14 -30.86
C TYR A 10 -32.32 22.29 -30.47
N TYR A 11 -31.18 22.50 -31.11
CA TYR A 11 -29.93 21.84 -30.71
C TYR A 11 -29.44 22.29 -29.33
N GLY A 12 -29.60 23.57 -28.99
CA GLY A 12 -29.24 24.11 -27.67
C GLY A 12 -30.07 23.52 -26.54
N ILE A 13 -31.37 23.29 -26.76
CA ILE A 13 -32.25 22.61 -25.78
C ILE A 13 -31.79 21.16 -25.58
N GLY A 14 -31.56 20.42 -26.67
CA GLY A 14 -31.06 19.04 -26.58
C GLY A 14 -29.69 18.97 -25.90
N PHE A 15 -28.80 19.91 -26.20
CA PHE A 15 -27.47 20.01 -25.58
C PHE A 15 -27.57 20.35 -24.09
N ALA A 16 -28.44 21.27 -23.69
CA ALA A 16 -28.66 21.63 -22.29
C ALA A 16 -29.22 20.44 -21.49
N ILE A 17 -30.21 19.73 -22.03
CA ILE A 17 -30.73 18.49 -21.43
C ILE A 17 -29.61 17.44 -21.31
N GLY A 18 -28.79 17.28 -22.36
CA GLY A 18 -27.63 16.40 -22.34
C GLY A 18 -26.61 16.75 -21.24
N LEU A 19 -26.30 18.04 -21.06
CA LEU A 19 -25.43 18.51 -19.99
C LEU A 19 -25.98 18.19 -18.60
N VAL A 20 -27.29 18.36 -18.38
CA VAL A 20 -27.94 18.01 -17.09
C VAL A 20 -27.75 16.53 -16.80
N PHE A 21 -27.97 15.64 -17.78
CA PHE A 21 -27.72 14.21 -17.60
C PHE A 21 -26.26 13.90 -17.31
N VAL A 22 -25.31 14.52 -18.03
CA VAL A 22 -23.87 14.33 -17.75
C VAL A 22 -23.54 14.75 -16.32
N PHE A 23 -24.03 15.89 -15.84
CA PHE A 23 -23.81 16.30 -14.46
C PHE A 23 -24.39 15.29 -13.47
N ILE A 24 -25.64 14.84 -13.65
CA ILE A 24 -26.28 13.87 -12.74
C ILE A 24 -25.54 12.53 -12.73
N PHE A 25 -25.16 11.99 -13.89
CA PHE A 25 -24.47 10.70 -13.96
C PHE A 25 -23.02 10.73 -13.46
N PHE A 26 -22.34 11.89 -13.57
CA PHE A 26 -20.94 12.03 -13.20
C PHE A 26 -20.70 12.79 -11.88
N GLN A 27 -21.75 13.22 -11.17
CA GLN A 27 -21.70 13.97 -9.90
C GLN A 27 -20.75 13.37 -8.85
N ASN A 28 -20.69 12.03 -8.74
CA ASN A 28 -19.82 11.33 -7.78
C ASN A 28 -18.50 10.81 -8.35
N ARG A 29 -18.24 11.01 -9.64
CA ARG A 29 -16.97 10.64 -10.27
C ARG A 29 -16.05 11.86 -10.30
N GLY A 30 -15.55 12.25 -9.13
CA GLY A 30 -14.54 13.31 -9.02
C GLY A 30 -13.26 13.00 -9.80
N CYS A 31 -12.27 13.89 -9.75
CA CYS A 31 -10.97 13.74 -10.41
C CYS A 31 -10.14 12.51 -9.96
N SER A 32 -10.69 11.59 -9.16
CA SER A 32 -10.04 10.34 -8.73
C SER A 32 -9.67 9.40 -9.89
N TRP A 33 -10.29 9.58 -11.06
CA TRP A 33 -10.03 8.75 -12.24
C TRP A 33 -8.72 9.07 -12.96
N LEU A 34 -8.15 10.27 -12.74
CA LEU A 34 -6.92 10.70 -13.40
C LEU A 34 -5.78 9.71 -13.11
N PRO A 35 -4.92 9.41 -14.09
CA PRO A 35 -3.84 8.43 -13.92
C PRO A 35 -2.96 8.68 -12.69
N SER A 36 -2.66 9.96 -12.40
CA SER A 36 -1.88 10.37 -11.22
C SER A 36 -2.56 9.96 -9.91
N ASN A 37 -3.86 10.23 -9.80
CA ASN A 37 -4.65 9.89 -8.61
C ASN A 37 -4.83 8.38 -8.46
N ARG A 38 -4.95 7.63 -9.57
CA ARG A 38 -4.97 6.16 -9.52
C ARG A 38 -3.67 5.57 -8.97
N VAL A 39 -2.51 6.11 -9.37
CA VAL A 39 -1.22 5.66 -8.83
C VAL A 39 -1.14 5.95 -7.33
N LYS A 40 -1.46 7.18 -6.92
CA LYS A 40 -1.49 7.58 -5.51
C LYS A 40 -2.39 6.68 -4.66
N ASN A 41 -3.62 6.44 -5.11
CA ASN A 41 -4.56 5.55 -4.43
C ASN A 41 -4.02 4.11 -4.37
N THR A 42 -3.47 3.59 -5.46
CA THR A 42 -2.87 2.24 -5.48
C THR A 42 -1.74 2.09 -4.46
N ILE A 43 -0.98 3.17 -4.20
CA ILE A 43 0.08 3.19 -3.20
C ILE A 43 -0.50 3.33 -1.78
N LEU A 44 -1.52 4.16 -1.58
CA LEU A 44 -2.23 4.31 -0.30
C LEU A 44 -2.99 3.05 0.13
N ASP A 45 -3.50 2.28 -0.83
CA ASP A 45 -4.16 0.99 -0.61
C ASP A 45 -3.16 -0.12 -0.21
N LYS A 46 -1.87 0.18 -0.18
CA LYS A 46 -0.80 -0.71 0.30
C LYS A 46 -0.30 -0.29 1.67
N THR A 47 0.29 -1.24 2.39
CA THR A 47 1.05 -0.93 3.61
C THR A 47 2.37 -0.27 3.22
N LEU A 48 2.54 1.00 3.55
CA LEU A 48 3.78 1.72 3.26
C LEU A 48 4.84 1.30 4.28
N VAL A 49 6.00 0.91 3.77
CA VAL A 49 7.11 0.43 4.60
C VAL A 49 8.38 1.18 4.27
N ILE A 50 9.23 1.33 5.26
CA ILE A 50 10.58 1.90 5.10
C ILE A 50 11.57 0.98 5.79
N SER A 51 12.71 0.73 5.16
CA SER A 51 13.78 -0.05 5.78
C SER A 51 14.53 0.79 6.82
N GLU A 52 15.18 0.15 7.78
CA GLU A 52 16.00 0.84 8.78
C GLU A 52 17.16 1.64 8.14
N LYS A 53 17.64 1.20 6.97
CA LYS A 53 18.66 1.92 6.18
C LYS A 53 18.09 3.23 5.62
N GLU A 54 16.93 3.17 4.96
CA GLU A 54 16.27 4.35 4.42
C GLU A 54 15.77 5.28 5.52
N GLU A 55 15.30 4.74 6.65
CA GLU A 55 14.89 5.54 7.80
C GLU A 55 15.99 6.49 8.27
N LYS A 56 17.25 6.03 8.31
CA LYS A 56 18.40 6.89 8.67
C LYS A 56 18.56 8.05 7.69
N ILE A 57 18.50 7.77 6.39
CA ILE A 57 18.59 8.78 5.33
C ILE A 57 17.44 9.80 5.44
N PHE A 58 16.23 9.34 5.73
CA PHE A 58 15.07 10.21 5.89
C PHE A 58 15.20 11.09 7.14
N ASN A 59 15.70 10.54 8.24
CA ASN A 59 15.96 11.30 9.46
C ASN A 59 17.04 12.38 9.24
N GLU A 60 18.14 12.04 8.55
CA GLU A 60 19.20 12.99 8.17
C GLU A 60 18.67 14.14 7.30
N LYS A 61 17.71 13.84 6.41
CA LYS A 61 17.06 14.82 5.54
C LYS A 61 15.82 15.47 6.15
N ASN A 62 15.54 15.24 7.44
CA ASN A 62 14.38 15.76 8.16
C ASN A 62 13.03 15.44 7.48
N ILE A 63 12.93 14.26 6.85
CA ILE A 63 11.71 13.78 6.20
C ILE A 63 10.90 12.97 7.20
N SER A 64 9.84 13.57 7.71
CA SER A 64 8.90 12.93 8.63
C SER A 64 7.94 11.96 7.94
N LYS A 65 7.37 11.03 8.72
CA LYS A 65 6.33 10.11 8.23
C LYS A 65 5.13 10.84 7.61
N LYS A 66 4.72 11.97 8.20
CA LYS A 66 3.61 12.80 7.69
C LYS A 66 3.94 13.41 6.33
N GLN A 67 5.18 13.83 6.12
CA GLN A 67 5.62 14.31 4.81
C GLN A 67 5.57 13.19 3.77
N ILE A 68 6.00 11.96 4.10
CA ILE A 68 5.91 10.84 3.15
C ILE A 68 4.46 10.60 2.70
N VAL A 69 3.50 10.66 3.62
CA VAL A 69 2.07 10.53 3.29
C VAL A 69 1.60 11.73 2.45
N SER A 70 2.07 12.94 2.73
CA SER A 70 1.68 14.12 1.94
C SER A 70 2.15 14.06 0.49
N PHE A 71 3.23 13.34 0.16
CA PHE A 71 3.61 13.03 -1.24
C PHE A 71 2.49 12.30 -1.98
N LEU A 72 1.78 11.39 -1.32
CA LEU A 72 0.68 10.64 -1.92
C LEU A 72 -0.58 11.48 -2.07
N GLU A 73 -0.79 12.46 -1.19
CA GLU A 73 -1.92 13.38 -1.31
C GLU A 73 -1.66 14.44 -2.39
N LYS A 74 -0.56 15.19 -2.25
CA LYS A 74 -0.30 16.44 -2.99
C LYS A 74 0.78 16.32 -4.06
N GLY A 75 1.60 15.28 -4.03
CA GLY A 75 2.75 15.15 -4.92
C GLY A 75 2.37 14.98 -6.39
N THR A 76 3.30 15.32 -7.28
CA THR A 76 3.17 15.10 -8.72
C THR A 76 3.83 13.78 -9.09
N VAL A 77 3.12 12.93 -9.82
CA VAL A 77 3.66 11.65 -10.32
C VAL A 77 4.41 11.88 -11.62
N HIS A 78 5.70 11.54 -11.64
CA HIS A 78 6.56 11.65 -12.83
C HIS A 78 6.56 10.35 -13.61
N PHE A 79 5.57 10.18 -14.49
CA PHE A 79 5.41 8.95 -15.28
C PHE A 79 6.60 8.65 -16.19
N ASN A 80 7.27 9.67 -16.73
CA ASN A 80 8.41 9.49 -17.64
C ASN A 80 9.64 8.95 -16.92
N GLU A 81 9.83 9.33 -15.65
CA GLU A 81 10.91 8.81 -14.81
C GLU A 81 10.55 7.44 -14.24
N SER A 82 9.27 7.17 -13.99
CA SER A 82 8.79 5.96 -13.33
C SER A 82 8.95 4.67 -14.17
N LYS A 83 9.34 3.58 -13.49
CA LYS A 83 9.30 2.21 -14.03
C LYS A 83 7.89 1.63 -13.82
N LYS A 84 7.12 1.53 -14.91
CA LYS A 84 5.68 1.21 -14.86
C LYS A 84 5.37 -0.28 -15.09
N GLU A 85 6.37 -1.05 -15.49
CA GLU A 85 6.22 -2.42 -15.98
C GLU A 85 7.19 -3.40 -15.29
N GLY A 86 6.90 -4.69 -15.46
CA GLY A 86 7.64 -5.78 -14.85
C GLY A 86 7.15 -6.14 -13.46
N PHE A 87 7.92 -7.01 -12.78
CA PHE A 87 7.58 -7.48 -11.44
C PHE A 87 7.61 -6.36 -10.40
N LEU A 88 8.60 -5.46 -10.48
CA LEU A 88 8.75 -4.34 -9.56
C LEU A 88 8.42 -3.04 -10.30
N LYS A 89 7.32 -2.41 -9.93
CA LYS A 89 6.97 -1.05 -10.38
C LYS A 89 7.59 -0.03 -9.44
N ILE A 90 8.13 1.05 -9.98
CA ILE A 90 8.78 2.12 -9.22
C ILE A 90 8.18 3.44 -9.69
N TYR A 91 7.42 4.10 -8.81
CA TYR A 91 6.83 5.40 -9.09
C TYR A 91 7.63 6.51 -8.44
N VAL A 92 7.94 7.54 -9.23
CA VAL A 92 8.62 8.75 -8.77
C VAL A 92 7.59 9.82 -8.49
N LEU A 93 7.51 10.25 -7.24
CA LEU A 93 6.65 11.36 -6.83
C LEU A 93 7.50 12.52 -6.35
N SER A 94 7.09 13.74 -6.65
CA SER A 94 7.74 14.95 -6.13
C SER A 94 6.78 15.89 -5.46
N ILE A 95 7.24 16.53 -4.38
CA ILE A 95 6.69 17.78 -3.87
C ILE A 95 7.81 18.81 -4.01
N GLU A 96 7.52 19.91 -4.70
CA GLU A 96 8.49 20.97 -4.98
C GLU A 96 9.78 20.40 -5.62
N LYS A 97 10.92 20.51 -4.93
CA LYS A 97 12.23 20.00 -5.37
C LYS A 97 12.58 18.63 -4.81
N GLN A 98 11.77 18.07 -3.92
CA GLN A 98 12.05 16.81 -3.27
C GLN A 98 11.34 15.67 -3.99
N LYS A 99 12.09 14.60 -4.28
CA LYS A 99 11.59 13.38 -4.94
C LYS A 99 11.67 12.19 -3.99
N LEU A 100 10.73 11.28 -4.10
CA LEU A 100 10.71 9.99 -3.41
C LEU A 100 10.37 8.87 -4.39
N TYR A 101 10.93 7.69 -4.16
CA TYR A 101 10.62 6.48 -4.91
C TYR A 101 9.69 5.59 -4.10
N PHE A 102 8.59 5.18 -4.75
CA PHE A 102 7.64 4.22 -4.21
C PHE A 102 7.76 2.93 -5.02
N LEU A 103 8.28 1.88 -4.37
CA LEU A 103 8.54 0.58 -4.95
C LEU A 103 7.36 -0.35 -4.64
N LEU A 104 6.72 -0.86 -5.68
CA LEU A 104 5.53 -1.71 -5.62
C LEU A 104 5.86 -3.07 -6.23
N PRO A 105 6.23 -4.08 -5.42
CA PRO A 105 6.34 -5.45 -5.88
C PRO A 105 4.98 -5.97 -6.35
N LYS A 106 4.99 -6.75 -7.44
CA LYS A 106 3.83 -7.49 -7.92
C LYS A 106 3.37 -8.49 -6.85
N ASP A 107 2.06 -8.71 -6.77
CA ASP A 107 1.43 -9.67 -5.86
C ASP A 107 1.68 -9.42 -4.35
N SER A 108 2.25 -8.25 -4.01
CA SER A 108 2.54 -7.84 -2.65
C SER A 108 1.62 -6.71 -2.19
N TYR A 109 1.22 -6.75 -0.91
CA TYR A 109 0.41 -5.71 -0.29
C TYR A 109 1.24 -4.58 0.33
N ILE A 110 2.57 -4.71 0.34
CA ILE A 110 3.46 -3.65 0.82
C ILE A 110 3.92 -2.77 -0.35
N ALA A 111 4.21 -1.51 -0.05
CA ALA A 111 4.98 -0.63 -0.92
C ALA A 111 6.14 -0.04 -0.12
N GLU A 112 7.36 -0.22 -0.62
CA GLU A 112 8.55 0.31 0.04
C GLU A 112 8.84 1.74 -0.42
N VAL A 113 9.16 2.61 0.52
CA VAL A 113 9.55 3.99 0.23
C VAL A 113 11.07 4.11 0.35
N GLN A 114 11.71 4.63 -0.70
CA GLN A 114 13.16 4.86 -0.75
C GLN A 114 13.47 6.29 -1.17
N PHE A 115 14.59 6.82 -0.68
CA PHE A 115 15.13 8.08 -1.14
C PHE A 115 15.84 7.86 -2.50
N PRO A 116 15.75 8.81 -3.46
CA PRO A 116 16.45 8.73 -4.74
C PRO A 116 17.98 8.77 -4.60
N SER A 117 18.59 7.63 -4.28
CA SER A 117 20.05 7.49 -4.14
C SER A 117 20.73 6.91 -5.38
N LYS A 118 19.96 6.22 -6.23
CA LYS A 118 20.44 5.54 -7.45
C LYS A 118 19.50 5.79 -8.63
N SER A 119 19.98 5.42 -9.82
CA SER A 119 19.13 5.34 -11.01
C SER A 119 18.01 4.33 -10.80
N ILE A 120 16.83 4.63 -11.36
CA ILE A 120 15.63 3.80 -11.26
C ILE A 120 15.84 2.39 -11.81
N LYS A 121 16.76 2.22 -12.78
CA LYS A 121 17.13 0.92 -13.33
C LYS A 121 17.85 0.03 -12.32
N ASP A 122 18.60 0.64 -11.39
CA ASP A 122 19.42 -0.04 -10.39
C ASP A 122 18.73 -0.11 -9.03
N THR A 123 17.65 0.65 -8.84
CA THR A 123 16.78 0.58 -7.66
C THR A 123 16.13 -0.81 -7.55
N ARG A 124 16.23 -1.39 -6.35
CA ARG A 124 15.66 -2.69 -5.97
C ARG A 124 15.05 -2.58 -4.57
N LEU A 125 14.15 -3.51 -4.25
CA LEU A 125 13.63 -3.63 -2.89
C LEU A 125 14.76 -3.91 -1.88
N THR A 126 14.53 -3.53 -0.63
CA THR A 126 15.41 -3.96 0.47
C THR A 126 15.31 -5.47 0.63
N GLU A 127 16.46 -6.15 0.64
CA GLU A 127 16.56 -7.61 0.81
C GLU A 127 17.06 -8.01 2.20
N SER A 128 17.63 -7.07 2.97
CA SER A 128 18.24 -7.37 4.27
C SER A 128 17.91 -6.38 5.39
N GLY A 129 17.92 -6.90 6.61
CA GLY A 129 17.57 -6.16 7.83
C GLY A 129 16.07 -6.02 8.08
N PHE A 130 15.73 -5.04 8.92
CA PHE A 130 14.35 -4.78 9.32
C PHE A 130 13.78 -3.51 8.69
N GLY A 131 12.46 -3.43 8.65
CA GLY A 131 11.71 -2.24 8.26
C GLY A 131 10.54 -1.98 9.18
N LYS A 132 10.02 -0.77 9.12
CA LYS A 132 8.83 -0.34 9.87
C LYS A 132 7.73 0.09 8.91
N ALA A 133 6.48 -0.14 9.30
CA ALA A 133 5.37 0.46 8.59
C ALA A 133 5.20 1.94 8.93
N LEU A 134 4.91 2.71 7.90
CA LEU A 134 4.62 4.14 7.97
C LEU A 134 3.13 4.41 7.92
N HIS A 135 2.42 3.59 7.15
CA HIS A 135 0.99 3.72 6.91
C HIS A 135 0.40 2.34 6.63
N PHE A 136 -0.81 2.11 7.13
CA PHE A 136 -1.64 0.97 6.76
C PHE A 136 -2.90 1.49 6.06
N PRO A 137 -3.43 0.75 5.07
CA PRO A 137 -4.70 1.06 4.44
C PRO A 137 -5.81 1.21 5.48
N ASN A 138 -6.70 2.17 5.27
CA ASN A 138 -7.79 2.49 6.20
C ASN A 138 -8.96 1.50 6.05
N GLU A 139 -8.74 0.24 6.42
CA GLU A 139 -9.75 -0.82 6.41
C GLU A 139 -9.96 -1.42 7.81
N LYS A 140 -11.23 -1.45 8.26
CA LYS A 140 -11.62 -2.02 9.56
C LYS A 140 -11.27 -3.50 9.70
N HIS A 141 -11.24 -4.24 8.59
CA HIS A 141 -10.93 -5.67 8.56
C HIS A 141 -9.76 -5.95 7.60
N LEU A 142 -8.64 -5.27 7.81
CA LEU A 142 -7.46 -5.46 6.95
C LEU A 142 -6.81 -6.84 7.11
N LEU A 143 -6.93 -7.46 8.28
CA LEU A 143 -6.26 -8.70 8.65
C LEU A 143 -7.25 -9.86 8.80
N PHE A 144 -6.95 -10.98 8.16
CA PHE A 144 -7.71 -12.22 8.18
C PHE A 144 -6.79 -13.39 8.54
N ALA A 145 -7.34 -14.37 9.23
CA ALA A 145 -6.59 -15.52 9.69
C ALA A 145 -7.43 -16.78 9.47
N ASP A 146 -7.58 -17.13 8.20
CA ASP A 146 -8.46 -18.22 7.71
C ASP A 146 -7.69 -19.25 6.88
N SER A 147 -6.37 -19.33 7.04
CA SER A 147 -5.61 -20.46 6.51
C SER A 147 -5.91 -21.72 7.32
N SER A 148 -5.98 -22.89 6.66
CA SER A 148 -6.24 -24.17 7.33
C SER A 148 -5.24 -24.46 8.45
N ALA A 149 -3.96 -24.15 8.24
CA ALA A 149 -2.91 -24.27 9.25
C ALA A 149 -3.14 -23.33 10.46
N PHE A 150 -3.58 -22.09 10.21
CA PHE A 150 -3.90 -21.16 11.29
C PHE A 150 -5.19 -21.52 12.03
N LYS A 151 -6.19 -22.12 11.35
CA LYS A 151 -7.44 -22.57 11.99
C LYS A 151 -7.19 -23.56 13.13
N THR A 152 -6.37 -24.58 12.88
CA THR A 152 -6.01 -25.59 13.90
C THR A 152 -5.25 -24.96 15.08
N CYS A 153 -4.37 -24.00 14.82
CA CYS A 153 -3.65 -23.26 15.85
C CYS A 153 -4.56 -22.29 16.63
N LYS A 154 -5.51 -21.64 15.94
CA LYS A 154 -6.46 -20.68 16.48
C LYS A 154 -7.43 -21.34 17.47
N GLU A 155 -7.91 -22.54 17.16
CA GLU A 155 -8.79 -23.30 18.04
C GLU A 155 -8.12 -23.66 19.38
N LYS A 156 -6.79 -23.80 19.39
CA LYS A 156 -6.00 -24.11 20.58
C LYS A 156 -5.53 -22.88 21.37
N ASN A 157 -5.52 -21.69 20.77
CA ASN A 157 -4.93 -20.49 21.36
C ASN A 157 -5.90 -19.29 21.36
N ILE A 158 -6.45 -18.97 22.54
CA ILE A 158 -7.37 -17.83 22.77
C ILE A 158 -6.78 -16.50 22.26
N TYR A 159 -5.46 -16.34 22.31
CA TYR A 159 -4.78 -15.14 21.80
C TYR A 159 -4.98 -14.90 20.28
N LEU A 160 -5.15 -15.97 19.50
CA LEU A 160 -5.38 -15.89 18.04
C LEU A 160 -6.85 -15.66 17.66
N ASN A 161 -7.77 -15.75 18.62
CA ASN A 161 -9.17 -15.41 18.40
C ASN A 161 -9.37 -13.91 18.17
N ASP A 162 -8.46 -13.08 18.70
CA ASP A 162 -8.47 -11.63 18.51
C ASP A 162 -7.43 -11.20 17.46
N VAL A 163 -7.81 -11.36 16.19
CA VAL A 163 -7.00 -10.90 15.04
C VAL A 163 -6.78 -9.38 15.08
N GLY A 164 -7.69 -8.63 15.73
CA GLY A 164 -7.55 -7.19 15.93
C GLY A 164 -6.31 -6.83 16.74
N ARG A 165 -6.08 -7.54 17.85
CA ARG A 165 -4.86 -7.38 18.67
C ARG A 165 -3.57 -7.61 17.89
N ILE A 166 -3.53 -8.62 17.01
CA ILE A 166 -2.36 -8.87 16.16
C ILE A 166 -2.12 -7.68 15.23
N LEU A 167 -3.18 -7.18 14.58
CA LEU A 167 -3.09 -6.01 13.72
C LEU A 167 -2.61 -4.77 14.49
N ASP A 168 -3.08 -4.57 15.72
CA ASP A 168 -2.66 -3.45 16.57
C ASP A 168 -1.19 -3.56 16.96
N LYS A 169 -0.71 -4.77 17.29
CA LYS A 169 0.72 -5.02 17.56
C LYS A 169 1.59 -4.81 16.32
N MET A 170 1.11 -5.23 15.14
CA MET A 170 1.78 -4.96 13.86
C MET A 170 1.88 -3.45 13.59
N LYS A 171 0.81 -2.69 13.86
CA LYS A 171 0.78 -1.23 13.67
C LYS A 171 1.70 -0.49 14.64
N ASN A 172 1.73 -0.90 15.91
CA ASN A 172 2.39 -0.14 16.98
C ASN A 172 3.87 -0.53 17.19
N SER A 173 4.20 -1.82 17.08
CA SER A 173 5.54 -2.35 17.37
C SER A 173 6.08 -3.31 16.31
N GLY A 174 5.33 -3.50 15.22
CA GLY A 174 5.68 -4.41 14.15
C GLY A 174 6.88 -3.95 13.34
N LYS A 175 7.82 -4.86 13.15
CA LYS A 175 8.90 -4.76 12.17
C LYS A 175 8.70 -5.81 11.09
N ILE A 176 9.10 -5.48 9.87
CA ILE A 176 9.17 -6.44 8.77
C ILE A 176 10.60 -6.94 8.69
N ASN A 177 10.79 -8.25 8.65
CA ASN A 177 12.10 -8.85 8.37
C ASN A 177 12.20 -9.08 6.86
N PHE A 178 13.04 -8.29 6.16
CA PHE A 178 13.18 -8.38 4.71
C PHE A 178 13.87 -9.68 4.26
N GLU A 179 14.75 -10.25 5.08
CA GLU A 179 15.50 -11.48 4.76
C GLU A 179 14.59 -12.71 4.77
N LYS A 180 13.67 -12.76 5.73
CA LYS A 180 12.66 -13.84 5.84
C LYS A 180 11.47 -13.64 4.89
N SER A 181 11.33 -12.45 4.30
CA SER A 181 10.22 -12.12 3.41
C SER A 181 10.53 -12.48 1.96
N LYS A 182 9.55 -13.03 1.24
CA LYS A 182 9.67 -13.38 -0.18
C LYS A 182 8.92 -12.36 -1.03
N HIS A 183 9.52 -11.17 -1.16
CA HIS A 183 8.91 -10.04 -1.87
C HIS A 183 8.73 -10.26 -3.38
N TYR A 184 9.56 -11.13 -3.96
CA TYR A 184 9.54 -11.46 -5.39
C TYR A 184 8.78 -12.75 -5.73
N ALA A 185 8.14 -13.40 -4.75
CA ALA A 185 7.39 -14.63 -4.99
C ALA A 185 6.07 -14.34 -5.72
N SER A 186 5.75 -15.17 -6.72
CA SER A 186 4.47 -15.18 -7.44
C SER A 186 3.92 -16.62 -7.41
N PRO A 187 2.60 -16.84 -7.22
CA PRO A 187 1.51 -15.84 -7.26
C PRO A 187 1.29 -15.09 -5.94
N LYS A 188 2.01 -15.42 -4.86
CA LYS A 188 1.80 -14.83 -3.53
C LYS A 188 3.14 -14.40 -2.91
N ALA A 189 3.36 -13.10 -2.83
CA ALA A 189 4.47 -12.56 -2.03
C ALA A 189 4.18 -12.77 -0.54
N THR A 190 5.20 -13.20 0.23
CA THR A 190 5.05 -13.44 1.66
C THR A 190 5.86 -12.42 2.46
N ILE A 191 5.23 -11.83 3.47
CA ILE A 191 5.84 -10.84 4.35
C ILE A 191 5.91 -11.40 5.76
N ASN A 192 7.12 -11.40 6.32
CA ASN A 192 7.40 -11.80 7.70
C ASN A 192 7.38 -10.56 8.59
N TRP A 193 6.46 -10.56 9.55
CA TRP A 193 6.35 -9.56 10.60
C TRP A 193 6.91 -10.10 11.90
N VAL A 194 7.57 -9.23 12.65
CA VAL A 194 8.09 -9.53 13.98
C VAL A 194 7.63 -8.42 14.92
N PHE A 195 7.00 -8.78 16.02
CA PHE A 195 6.63 -7.83 17.08
C PHE A 195 6.81 -8.46 18.45
N LYS A 196 6.99 -7.62 19.46
CA LYS A 196 7.10 -8.05 20.85
C LYS A 196 5.72 -8.08 21.49
N ASP A 197 5.43 -9.15 22.21
CA ASP A 197 4.32 -9.23 23.14
C ASP A 197 4.82 -9.71 24.50
N ASN A 198 4.86 -8.79 25.46
CA ASN A 198 5.55 -8.96 26.75
C ASN A 198 7.04 -9.31 26.52
N ASN A 199 7.50 -10.46 27.02
CA ASN A 199 8.89 -10.94 26.83
C ASN A 199 9.07 -11.84 25.60
N ASP A 200 8.00 -12.12 24.85
CA ASP A 200 8.05 -13.01 23.70
C ASP A 200 8.15 -12.24 22.39
N SER A 201 9.04 -12.71 21.51
CA SER A 201 9.07 -12.29 20.11
C SER A 201 8.12 -13.17 19.31
N ILE A 202 7.12 -12.56 18.69
CA ILE A 202 6.15 -13.24 17.84
C ILE A 202 6.49 -12.92 16.39
N GLU A 203 6.64 -13.97 15.58
CA GLU A 203 6.78 -13.89 14.14
C GLU A 203 5.45 -14.27 13.47
N VAL A 204 5.04 -13.49 12.48
CA VAL A 204 3.78 -13.70 11.73
C VAL A 204 4.09 -13.64 10.25
N ASN A 205 3.81 -14.73 9.56
CA ASN A 205 3.95 -14.81 8.11
C ASN A 205 2.61 -14.52 7.44
N THR A 206 2.62 -13.61 6.47
CA THR A 206 1.42 -13.08 5.85
C THR A 206 1.52 -13.03 4.33
N TYR A 207 0.38 -13.08 3.63
CA TYR A 207 0.28 -12.81 2.20
C TYR A 207 -1.00 -12.05 1.86
N TRP A 208 -1.09 -11.48 0.66
CA TRP A 208 -2.31 -10.80 0.19
C TRP A 208 -3.30 -11.79 -0.43
N TYR A 209 -4.57 -11.76 -0.01
CA TYR A 209 -5.63 -12.58 -0.60
C TYR A 209 -7.02 -11.98 -0.40
N LYS A 210 -7.82 -11.91 -1.47
CA LYS A 210 -9.19 -11.35 -1.48
C LYS A 210 -9.27 -9.99 -0.77
N ASN A 211 -8.36 -9.09 -1.14
CA ASN A 211 -8.24 -7.72 -0.60
C ASN A 211 -7.92 -7.63 0.89
N LYS A 212 -7.35 -8.69 1.47
CA LYS A 212 -7.04 -8.80 2.90
C LYS A 212 -5.63 -9.34 3.10
N ILE A 213 -4.98 -8.91 4.17
CA ILE A 213 -3.75 -9.53 4.67
C ILE A 213 -4.16 -10.84 5.35
N ASN A 214 -3.72 -11.96 4.80
CA ASN A 214 -3.97 -13.27 5.38
C ASN A 214 -2.77 -13.74 6.20
N ILE A 215 -3.00 -14.18 7.43
CA ILE A 215 -2.01 -14.87 8.26
C ILE A 215 -2.03 -16.36 7.91
N PHE A 216 -0.85 -16.90 7.61
CA PHE A 216 -0.70 -18.32 7.29
C PHE A 216 0.19 -19.11 8.23
N SER A 217 1.02 -18.42 9.02
CA SER A 217 1.86 -19.03 10.04
C SER A 217 2.14 -17.99 11.12
N VAL A 218 2.18 -18.45 12.36
CA VAL A 218 2.58 -17.67 13.53
C VAL A 218 3.53 -18.53 14.36
N THR A 219 4.66 -17.95 14.75
CA THR A 219 5.69 -18.61 15.55
C THR A 219 6.02 -17.75 16.75
N GLY A 220 6.18 -18.35 17.91
CA GLY A 220 6.52 -17.67 19.16
C GLY A 220 6.42 -18.64 20.34
N GLN A 221 6.95 -18.28 21.51
CA GLN A 221 6.91 -19.19 22.68
C GLN A 221 5.48 -19.61 23.05
N LYS A 222 4.51 -18.69 22.90
CA LYS A 222 3.08 -18.94 23.11
C LYS A 222 2.42 -19.79 22.01
N PHE A 223 3.13 -20.09 20.92
CA PHE A 223 2.60 -20.80 19.74
C PHE A 223 3.45 -22.01 19.37
N LYS A 224 4.25 -22.56 20.29
CA LYS A 224 5.04 -23.78 20.06
C LYS A 224 4.17 -24.96 19.61
N ASP A 225 2.93 -25.03 20.07
CA ASP A 225 1.97 -26.07 19.70
C ASP A 225 1.35 -25.90 18.30
N CYS A 226 1.79 -24.88 17.56
CA CYS A 226 1.32 -24.54 16.21
C CYS A 226 2.34 -24.78 15.10
N GLU A 227 3.50 -25.34 15.44
CA GLU A 227 4.48 -25.87 14.47
C GLU A 227 4.10 -27.27 13.98
#